data_AF-W6JZD6-F1
#
_entry.id   AF-W6JZD6-F1
#
_cell.length_a   1.000
_cell.length_b   1.000
_cell.length_c   1.000
_cell.angle_alpha   90.00
_cell.angle_beta   90.00
_cell.angle_gamma   90.00
#
_symmetry.space_group_name_H-M   'P 1'
#
loop_
_entity.id
_entity.type
_entity.pdbx_description
1 polymer ?
#
loop_
_entity_poly.entity_id
_entity_poly.type
_entity_poly.pdbx_seq_one_letter_code
_entity_poly.pdbx_strand_id
1 'polypeptide(L)'
;MTGRLVHCGLGSLVREPGTGSAPAAHRPSQFARASQVQSAWTSAGRELSEHVARMHRGREPWSLSVDEIQERIAAVCEAPEPPRSKIRLSGPHLGALGPAEAERWMTTLRGVAERGAWPSGEEPADPWWGAAIRTDEDAERARLAAKALGASGLAQFDAVFTEVFAGVSVPPLRTLGQHGAFIAEMARIGQVLEVFRLGVFDAPLEEWTAHTSGGTFERWRHGRAVKALLRPGAPHHDVDPLLHSALQARPVWQQVRGSQIMPGQVAGLGRAREAHDKLAAHASYLGERLRGHPDLLAERLPQLAARAADLSAQRSRLEVLPAVTDDLDAARTAGLGELIEDLAARRLSPEHVAAETEFVWLASVLAQTTASDSGYARVTGDAVRAAVTRFRENDRALQRAAAAGIIAERGEGKPLICVCSPHTVGLYLSRKAHFDVVIIDDAQALATADGISALARADQAVVVGDSHLPGPTFFTAAGAPLCVALPQPGPAPDRVAGRRGIPRTADLSLALRHRGGPGRGRSGHRARPRPRRAGGARRRDARASAGEGVAGRPDRRSRTRATHSGRDPRNDRPECRRLPRRARRRSPGRPRRRPRHRCDCSPRH
;
A
#
# COMPACT_ATOMS: atom_id res chain seq x y z
N MET A 1 -46.64 -17.77 19.48
CA MET A 1 -46.99 -17.67 18.05
C MET A 1 -48.05 -16.58 17.77
N THR A 2 -49.15 -16.54 18.55
CA THR A 2 -50.30 -15.61 18.40
C THR A 2 -49.91 -14.13 18.28
N GLY A 3 -49.00 -13.63 19.13
CA GLY A 3 -48.57 -12.23 19.09
C GLY A 3 -47.87 -11.79 17.79
N ARG A 4 -47.15 -12.69 17.11
CA ARG A 4 -46.50 -12.37 15.82
C ARG A 4 -47.52 -12.32 14.68
N LEU A 5 -48.50 -13.21 14.68
CA LEU A 5 -49.59 -13.24 13.68
C LEU A 5 -50.49 -12.00 13.80
N VAL A 6 -50.77 -11.55 15.03
CA VAL A 6 -51.47 -10.29 15.30
C VAL A 6 -50.65 -9.09 14.80
N HIS A 7 -49.33 -9.07 15.02
CA HIS A 7 -48.46 -7.98 14.54
C HIS A 7 -48.39 -7.89 13.00
N CYS A 8 -48.57 -9.02 12.30
CA CYS A 8 -48.67 -9.09 10.84
C CYS A 8 -50.07 -8.76 10.29
N GLY A 9 -51.03 -8.39 11.14
CA GLY A 9 -52.39 -8.05 10.72
C GLY A 9 -53.28 -9.25 10.38
N LEU A 10 -52.85 -10.48 10.71
CA LEU A 10 -53.64 -11.70 10.56
C LEU A 10 -54.52 -12.01 11.78
N GLY A 11 -54.57 -11.11 12.76
CA GLY A 11 -55.27 -11.34 14.04
C GLY A 11 -56.75 -11.69 13.89
N SER A 12 -57.44 -11.16 12.87
CA SER A 12 -58.85 -11.49 12.60
C SER A 12 -59.06 -12.89 11.99
N LEU A 13 -58.00 -13.53 11.49
CA LEU A 13 -58.02 -14.91 10.97
C LEU A 13 -57.56 -15.95 11.99
N VAL A 14 -56.98 -15.48 13.10
CA VAL A 14 -56.50 -16.32 14.20
C VAL A 14 -57.61 -16.48 15.22
N ARG A 15 -57.93 -17.72 15.58
CA ARG A 15 -58.85 -18.01 16.67
C ARG A 15 -58.20 -18.94 17.68
N GLU A 16 -58.32 -18.57 18.95
CA GLU A 16 -58.11 -19.50 20.06
C GLU A 16 -59.43 -20.22 20.36
N PRO A 17 -59.41 -21.54 20.60
CA PRO A 17 -60.62 -22.28 20.91
C PRO A 17 -61.28 -21.72 22.18
N GLY A 18 -62.55 -21.33 22.09
CA GLY A 18 -63.37 -20.87 23.22
C GLY A 18 -63.66 -19.36 23.31
N THR A 19 -63.06 -18.51 22.49
CA THR A 19 -63.33 -17.04 22.51
C THR A 19 -64.33 -16.60 21.44
N GLY A 20 -65.18 -15.62 21.79
CA GLY A 20 -66.28 -15.10 20.98
C GLY A 20 -66.09 -13.64 20.54
N SER A 21 -66.45 -13.41 19.27
CA SER A 21 -66.56 -12.15 18.51
C SER A 21 -65.27 -11.44 18.06
N ALA A 22 -65.20 -11.13 16.76
CA ALA A 22 -64.23 -10.26 16.10
C ALA A 22 -64.99 -9.10 15.42
N PRO A 23 -64.45 -7.86 15.41
CA PRO A 23 -65.12 -6.72 14.78
C PRO A 23 -64.82 -6.61 13.27
N ALA A 24 -65.78 -6.04 12.54
CA ALA A 24 -65.79 -5.90 11.09
C ALA A 24 -64.87 -4.78 10.57
N ALA A 25 -64.33 -4.93 9.35
CA ALA A 25 -63.59 -3.88 8.66
C ALA A 25 -63.87 -3.81 7.14
N HIS A 26 -64.06 -2.57 6.68
CA HIS A 26 -64.40 -2.10 5.32
C HIS A 26 -63.37 -2.39 4.19
N ARG A 27 -63.87 -2.46 2.95
CA ARG A 27 -63.14 -2.29 1.64
C ARG A 27 -63.97 -1.35 0.74
N PRO A 28 -63.40 -0.54 -0.19
CA PRO A 28 -62.28 -0.88 -1.09
C PRO A 28 -61.27 0.27 -1.42
N SER A 29 -59.97 0.03 -1.22
CA SER A 29 -58.84 0.77 -1.89
C SER A 29 -57.50 -0.01 -1.85
N GLN A 30 -57.54 -1.30 -1.52
CA GLN A 30 -56.37 -2.05 -1.02
C GLN A 30 -55.43 -2.58 -2.12
N PHE A 31 -55.90 -2.83 -3.35
CA PHE A 31 -55.07 -3.38 -4.43
C PHE A 31 -54.01 -2.40 -4.97
N ALA A 32 -54.36 -1.11 -5.13
CA ALA A 32 -53.40 -0.09 -5.55
C ALA A 32 -52.31 0.14 -4.48
N ARG A 33 -52.69 0.12 -3.20
CA ARG A 33 -51.75 0.16 -2.06
C ARG A 33 -50.83 -1.06 -2.02
N ALA A 34 -51.33 -2.27 -2.28
CA ALA A 34 -50.51 -3.49 -2.27
C ALA A 34 -49.43 -3.47 -3.37
N SER A 35 -49.78 -3.05 -4.59
CA SER A 35 -48.82 -2.90 -5.69
C SER A 35 -47.76 -1.82 -5.40
N GLN A 36 -48.16 -0.69 -4.82
CA GLN A 36 -47.25 0.37 -4.40
C GLN A 36 -46.30 -0.07 -3.28
N VAL A 37 -46.78 -0.84 -2.30
CA VAL A 37 -45.95 -1.38 -1.23
C VAL A 37 -44.96 -2.43 -1.78
N GLN A 38 -45.40 -3.28 -2.71
CA GLN A 38 -44.54 -4.25 -3.38
C GLN A 38 -43.43 -3.57 -4.20
N SER A 39 -43.75 -2.51 -4.94
CA SER A 39 -42.75 -1.77 -5.72
C SER A 39 -41.74 -1.06 -4.82
N ALA A 40 -42.19 -0.46 -3.72
CA ALA A 40 -41.33 0.16 -2.72
C ALA A 40 -40.40 -0.85 -2.02
N TRP A 41 -40.92 -2.03 -1.64
CA TRP A 41 -40.11 -3.13 -1.10
C TRP A 41 -39.05 -3.61 -2.10
N THR A 42 -39.46 -3.83 -3.35
CA THR A 42 -38.55 -4.29 -4.42
C THR A 42 -37.45 -3.26 -4.69
N SER A 43 -37.79 -1.97 -4.72
CA SER A 43 -36.83 -0.88 -4.90
C SER A 43 -35.84 -0.78 -3.75
N ALA A 44 -36.31 -0.83 -2.50
CA ALA A 44 -35.45 -0.79 -1.32
C ALA A 44 -34.52 -2.02 -1.23
N GLY A 45 -35.03 -3.20 -1.59
CA GLY A 45 -34.23 -4.43 -1.66
C GLY A 45 -33.15 -4.36 -2.75
N ARG A 46 -33.47 -3.76 -3.90
CA ARG A 46 -32.50 -3.52 -4.97
C ARG A 46 -31.39 -2.56 -4.54
N GLU A 47 -31.74 -1.42 -3.92
CA GLU A 47 -30.77 -0.44 -3.40
C GLU A 47 -29.74 -1.10 -2.47
N LEU A 48 -30.18 -1.93 -1.52
CA LEU A 48 -29.30 -2.65 -0.60
C LEU A 48 -28.46 -3.72 -1.31
N SER A 49 -29.06 -4.49 -2.22
CA SER A 49 -28.34 -5.53 -2.98
C SER A 49 -27.27 -4.92 -3.87
N GLU A 50 -27.54 -3.77 -4.50
CA GLU A 50 -26.57 -3.02 -5.31
C GLU A 50 -25.43 -2.48 -4.47
N HIS A 51 -25.71 -2.00 -3.25
CA HIS A 51 -24.67 -1.58 -2.32
C HIS A 51 -23.75 -2.75 -1.93
N VAL A 52 -24.33 -3.89 -1.54
CA VAL A 52 -23.57 -5.12 -1.19
C VAL A 52 -22.74 -5.60 -2.38
N ALA A 53 -23.34 -5.67 -3.57
CA ALA A 53 -22.62 -6.04 -4.79
C ALA A 53 -21.45 -5.09 -5.09
N ARG A 54 -21.61 -3.79 -4.83
CA ARG A 54 -20.55 -2.80 -5.02
C ARG A 54 -19.39 -2.99 -4.02
N MET A 55 -19.70 -3.32 -2.77
CA MET A 55 -18.71 -3.59 -1.71
C MET A 55 -17.85 -4.81 -2.03
N HIS A 56 -18.45 -5.91 -2.51
CA HIS A 56 -17.75 -7.17 -2.76
C HIS A 56 -17.24 -7.36 -4.20
N ARG A 57 -17.57 -6.46 -5.13
CA ARG A 57 -17.00 -6.51 -6.49
C ARG A 57 -15.50 -6.23 -6.42
N GLY A 58 -14.67 -7.07 -7.04
CA GLY A 58 -13.23 -6.82 -7.19
C GLY A 58 -12.96 -5.58 -8.06
N ARG A 59 -11.92 -4.81 -7.73
CA ARG A 59 -11.48 -3.64 -8.50
C ARG A 59 -10.16 -3.94 -9.21
N GLU A 60 -10.16 -3.80 -10.52
CA GLU A 60 -8.96 -3.90 -11.34
C GLU A 60 -8.06 -2.67 -11.13
N PRO A 61 -6.72 -2.84 -11.20
CA PRO A 61 -5.98 -4.07 -11.50
C PRO A 61 -5.73 -5.02 -10.31
N TRP A 62 -6.17 -4.66 -9.09
CA TRP A 62 -5.79 -5.39 -7.87
C TRP A 62 -6.64 -6.62 -7.57
N SER A 63 -7.80 -6.74 -8.23
CA SER A 63 -8.81 -7.77 -7.93
C SER A 63 -9.30 -7.78 -6.47
N LEU A 64 -9.11 -6.67 -5.74
CA LEU A 64 -9.56 -6.52 -4.35
C LEU A 64 -10.92 -5.83 -4.26
N SER A 65 -11.77 -6.31 -3.37
CA SER A 65 -13.03 -5.67 -3.03
C SER A 65 -12.84 -4.57 -1.98
N VAL A 66 -13.80 -3.64 -1.89
CA VAL A 66 -13.73 -2.56 -0.89
C VAL A 66 -13.84 -3.12 0.53
N ASP A 67 -14.67 -4.14 0.69
CA ASP A 67 -14.84 -4.89 1.94
C ASP A 67 -13.51 -5.47 2.43
N GLU A 68 -12.80 -6.24 1.58
CA GLU A 68 -11.49 -6.80 1.91
C GLU A 68 -10.44 -5.73 2.23
N ILE A 69 -10.45 -4.61 1.49
CA ILE A 69 -9.53 -3.49 1.75
C ILE A 69 -9.80 -2.88 3.13
N GLN A 70 -11.07 -2.62 3.45
CA GLN A 70 -11.45 -2.03 4.75
C GLN A 70 -11.17 -2.98 5.91
N GLU A 71 -11.49 -4.27 5.76
CA GLU A 71 -11.22 -5.31 6.76
C GLU A 71 -9.73 -5.40 7.07
N ARG A 72 -8.87 -5.44 6.04
CA ARG A 72 -7.42 -5.48 6.22
C ARG A 72 -6.86 -4.21 6.83
N ILE A 73 -7.33 -3.03 6.40
CA ILE A 73 -6.94 -1.76 7.04
C ILE A 73 -7.31 -1.77 8.53
N ALA A 74 -8.53 -2.21 8.86
CA ALA A 74 -8.98 -2.30 10.25
C ALA A 74 -8.08 -3.24 11.06
N ALA A 75 -7.77 -4.43 10.52
CA ALA A 75 -6.89 -5.40 11.17
C ALA A 75 -5.49 -4.85 11.47
N VAL A 76 -4.88 -4.12 10.52
CA VAL A 76 -3.56 -3.50 10.74
C VAL A 76 -3.65 -2.34 11.76
N CYS A 77 -4.77 -1.61 11.80
CA CYS A 77 -4.99 -0.54 12.76
C CYS A 77 -5.34 -1.01 14.19
N GLU A 78 -5.71 -2.28 14.39
CA GLU A 78 -5.98 -2.86 15.70
C GLU A 78 -4.70 -3.27 16.47
N ALA A 79 -3.54 -3.26 15.81
CA ALA A 79 -2.26 -3.55 16.44
C ALA A 79 -1.92 -2.56 17.57
N PRO A 80 -1.13 -2.97 18.59
CA PRO A 80 -0.73 -2.08 19.69
C PRO A 80 -0.05 -0.78 19.20
N GLU A 81 0.72 -0.89 18.12
CA GLU A 81 1.33 0.24 17.44
C GLU A 81 0.76 0.35 16.01
N PRO A 82 -0.33 1.13 15.82
CA PRO A 82 -0.96 1.25 14.52
C PRO A 82 -0.09 2.04 13.54
N PRO A 83 -0.20 1.76 12.22
CA PRO A 83 0.50 2.49 11.17
C PRO A 83 0.14 3.98 11.17
N ARG A 84 1.12 4.83 10.89
CA ARG A 84 0.98 6.31 10.98
C ARG A 84 1.31 7.04 9.70
N SER A 85 1.77 6.33 8.68
CA SER A 85 2.21 6.91 7.42
C SER A 85 1.04 7.56 6.70
N LYS A 86 1.32 8.75 6.18
CA LYS A 86 0.36 9.55 5.42
C LYS A 86 0.60 9.46 3.91
N ILE A 87 1.60 8.69 3.49
CA ILE A 87 1.93 8.52 2.07
C ILE A 87 0.76 7.87 1.35
N ARG A 88 0.46 8.37 0.15
CA ARG A 88 -0.57 7.82 -0.74
C ARG A 88 0.03 7.65 -2.12
N LEU A 89 0.24 6.40 -2.49
CA LEU A 89 0.73 6.02 -3.82
C LEU A 89 -0.34 6.35 -4.86
N SER A 90 0.07 6.69 -6.07
CA SER A 90 -0.87 7.04 -7.14
C SER A 90 -0.31 6.71 -8.52
N GLY A 91 -1.18 6.77 -9.53
CA GLY A 91 -0.81 6.62 -10.93
C GLY A 91 -0.34 5.21 -11.30
N PRO A 92 0.59 5.08 -12.27
CA PRO A 92 0.98 3.78 -12.83
C PRO A 92 1.68 2.87 -11.80
N HIS A 93 2.39 3.45 -10.83
CA HIS A 93 3.08 2.69 -9.78
C HIS A 93 2.09 1.94 -8.87
N LEU A 94 1.01 2.59 -8.44
CA LEU A 94 -0.04 1.93 -7.67
C LEU A 94 -0.76 0.85 -8.51
N GLY A 95 -1.02 1.12 -9.79
CA GLY A 95 -1.61 0.14 -10.70
C GLY A 95 -0.76 -1.12 -10.91
N ALA A 96 0.57 -0.99 -10.84
CA ALA A 96 1.48 -2.13 -10.93
C ALA A 96 1.61 -2.94 -9.62
N LEU A 97 1.20 -2.37 -8.47
CA LEU A 97 1.28 -3.03 -7.17
C LEU A 97 0.06 -3.93 -6.91
N GLY A 98 0.02 -5.09 -7.59
CA GLY A 98 -0.92 -6.17 -7.28
C GLY A 98 -0.67 -6.80 -5.90
N PRO A 99 -1.57 -7.69 -5.41
CA PRO A 99 -1.42 -8.32 -4.10
C PRO A 99 -0.08 -9.06 -3.91
N ALA A 100 0.38 -9.78 -4.94
CA ALA A 100 1.66 -10.49 -4.89
C ALA A 100 2.85 -9.54 -4.87
N GLU A 101 2.86 -8.50 -5.70
CA GLU A 101 3.86 -7.43 -5.69
C GLU A 101 3.92 -6.73 -4.34
N ALA A 102 2.77 -6.40 -3.74
CA ALA A 102 2.70 -5.75 -2.45
C ALA A 102 3.30 -6.63 -1.34
N GLU A 103 2.99 -7.93 -1.31
CA GLU A 103 3.57 -8.90 -0.36
C GLU A 103 5.09 -9.05 -0.53
N ARG A 104 5.57 -9.08 -1.78
CA ARG A 104 7.01 -9.06 -2.06
C ARG A 104 7.65 -7.80 -1.47
N TRP A 105 7.07 -6.62 -1.72
CA TRP A 105 7.62 -5.36 -1.19
C TRP A 105 7.55 -5.25 0.32
N MET A 106 6.48 -5.73 0.97
CA MET A 106 6.41 -5.83 2.43
C MET A 106 7.57 -6.65 3.00
N THR A 107 7.88 -7.78 2.35
CA THR A 107 8.98 -8.67 2.76
C THR A 107 10.34 -8.04 2.48
N THR A 108 10.55 -7.48 1.29
CA THR A 108 11.81 -6.82 0.91
C THR A 108 12.11 -5.62 1.80
N LEU A 109 11.15 -4.71 2.00
CA LEU A 109 11.35 -3.51 2.82
C LEU A 109 11.59 -3.86 4.30
N ARG A 110 10.90 -4.89 4.84
CA ARG A 110 11.21 -5.40 6.17
C ARG A 110 12.65 -5.91 6.24
N GLY A 111 13.07 -6.75 5.29
CA GLY A 111 14.45 -7.27 5.26
C GLY A 111 15.51 -6.18 5.10
N VAL A 112 15.23 -5.15 4.30
CA VAL A 112 16.09 -3.96 4.15
C VAL A 112 16.22 -3.22 5.48
N ALA A 113 15.13 -3.07 6.24
CA ALA A 113 15.17 -2.48 7.58
C ALA A 113 15.92 -3.37 8.60
N GLU A 114 15.74 -4.69 8.56
CA GLU A 114 16.47 -5.65 9.42
C GLU A 114 17.99 -5.60 9.19
N ARG A 115 18.41 -5.35 7.95
CA ARG A 115 19.83 -5.12 7.60
C ARG A 115 20.34 -3.74 8.03
N GLY A 116 19.47 -2.87 8.54
CA GLY A 116 19.84 -1.56 9.06
C GLY A 116 19.86 -0.46 8.00
N ALA A 117 19.01 -0.50 6.97
CA ALA A 117 19.00 0.53 5.92
C ALA A 117 18.88 1.97 6.44
N TRP A 118 18.17 2.19 7.55
CA TRP A 118 18.16 3.43 8.30
C TRP A 118 18.49 3.18 9.77
N PRO A 119 19.04 4.19 10.47
CA PRO A 119 19.33 4.08 11.90
C PRO A 119 18.05 3.83 12.69
N SER A 120 18.15 2.97 13.71
CA SER A 120 17.05 2.70 14.64
C SER A 120 17.24 3.49 15.93
N GLY A 121 16.17 4.07 16.48
CA GLY A 121 16.22 4.80 17.75
C GLY A 121 16.93 6.17 17.68
N GLU A 122 17.63 6.54 18.76
CA GLU A 122 18.22 7.87 19.00
C GLU A 122 19.59 8.10 18.34
N GLU A 123 20.00 7.26 17.39
CA GLU A 123 21.28 7.45 16.68
C GLU A 123 21.35 8.82 15.96
N PRO A 124 22.55 9.39 15.71
CA PRO A 124 22.68 10.62 14.93
C PRO A 124 22.10 10.48 13.50
N ALA A 125 21.89 11.60 12.82
CA ALA A 125 21.45 11.59 11.42
C ALA A 125 22.51 10.88 10.56
N ASP A 126 22.07 10.01 9.64
CA ASP A 126 22.96 9.25 8.76
C ASP A 126 23.45 10.12 7.60
N PRO A 127 24.74 10.53 7.55
CA PRO A 127 25.28 11.36 6.49
C PRO A 127 25.45 10.58 5.18
N TRP A 128 25.40 9.24 5.24
CA TRP A 128 25.42 8.35 4.08
C TRP A 128 24.01 8.02 3.57
N TRP A 129 22.95 8.54 4.18
CA TRP A 129 21.58 8.27 3.75
C TRP A 129 21.36 8.67 2.29
N GLY A 130 21.00 7.68 1.47
CA GLY A 130 20.80 7.85 0.03
C GLY A 130 22.08 7.93 -0.79
N ALA A 131 23.24 7.55 -0.22
CA ALA A 131 24.47 7.40 -0.98
C ALA A 131 24.44 6.14 -1.86
N ALA A 132 24.97 6.24 -3.08
CA ALA A 132 24.99 5.17 -4.08
C ALA A 132 26.18 4.21 -3.88
N ILE A 133 26.26 3.54 -2.72
CA ILE A 133 27.32 2.56 -2.39
C ILE A 133 26.77 1.15 -2.60
N ARG A 134 27.29 0.44 -3.61
CA ARG A 134 26.72 -0.85 -4.08
C ARG A 134 27.58 -2.07 -3.77
N THR A 135 28.88 -1.86 -3.57
CA THR A 135 29.84 -2.95 -3.34
C THR A 135 30.73 -2.66 -2.14
N ASP A 136 31.35 -3.71 -1.59
CA ASP A 136 32.34 -3.55 -0.52
C ASP A 136 33.56 -2.73 -1.00
N GLU A 137 33.89 -2.82 -2.29
CA GLU A 137 34.93 -1.99 -2.92
C GLU A 137 34.54 -0.51 -2.94
N ASP A 138 33.28 -0.20 -3.29
CA ASP A 138 32.75 1.17 -3.21
C ASP A 138 32.77 1.67 -1.77
N ALA A 139 32.39 0.83 -0.80
CA ALA A 139 32.39 1.16 0.61
C ALA A 139 33.80 1.51 1.11
N GLU A 140 34.80 0.68 0.81
CA GLU A 140 36.18 0.95 1.21
C GLU A 140 36.76 2.18 0.48
N ARG A 141 36.45 2.37 -0.81
CA ARG A 141 36.89 3.56 -1.56
C ARG A 141 36.26 4.83 -1.01
N ALA A 142 34.98 4.81 -0.64
CA ALA A 142 34.28 5.92 -0.01
C ALA A 142 34.85 6.24 1.37
N ARG A 143 35.18 5.22 2.16
CA ARG A 143 35.86 5.37 3.45
C ARG A 143 37.23 6.04 3.31
N LEU A 144 38.04 5.60 2.35
CA LEU A 144 39.35 6.17 2.09
C LEU A 144 39.23 7.62 1.62
N ALA A 145 38.28 7.92 0.74
CA ALA A 145 38.02 9.28 0.27
C ALA A 145 37.58 10.21 1.40
N ALA A 146 36.66 9.77 2.28
CA ALA A 146 36.21 10.56 3.43
C ALA A 146 37.37 10.84 4.40
N LYS A 147 38.23 9.84 4.64
CA LYS A 147 39.44 10.01 5.47
C LYS A 147 40.43 10.99 4.84
N ALA A 148 40.66 10.92 3.52
CA ALA A 148 41.58 11.78 2.79
C ALA A 148 41.13 13.25 2.79
N LEU A 149 39.82 13.50 2.69
CA LEU A 149 39.25 14.85 2.74
C LEU A 149 39.06 15.38 4.17
N GLY A 150 39.36 14.57 5.18
CA GLY A 150 39.34 14.98 6.57
C GLY A 150 40.44 16.00 6.91
N ALA A 151 40.39 16.52 8.14
CA ALA A 151 41.28 17.58 8.61
C ALA A 151 42.78 17.27 8.39
N SER A 152 43.22 16.03 8.65
CA SER A 152 44.63 15.64 8.46
C SER A 152 45.07 15.68 7.00
N GLY A 153 44.24 15.22 6.06
CA GLY A 153 44.61 15.18 4.65
C GLY A 153 44.60 16.57 4.01
N LEU A 154 43.62 17.40 4.37
CA LEU A 154 43.61 18.81 3.97
C LEU A 154 44.80 19.59 4.55
N ALA A 155 45.18 19.34 5.81
CA ALA A 155 46.37 19.96 6.41
C ALA A 155 47.68 19.52 5.74
N GLN A 156 47.78 18.25 5.33
CA GLN A 156 48.93 17.76 4.55
C GLN A 156 49.05 18.46 3.20
N PHE A 157 47.92 18.63 2.49
CA PHE A 157 47.89 19.39 1.25
C PHE A 157 48.27 20.85 1.46
N ASP A 158 47.73 21.51 2.48
CA ASP A 158 48.03 22.90 2.82
C ASP A 158 49.52 23.10 3.12
N ALA A 159 50.15 22.16 3.84
CA ALA A 159 51.60 22.17 4.08
C ALA A 159 52.41 22.06 2.77
N VAL A 160 52.03 21.11 1.90
CA VAL A 160 52.67 20.92 0.58
C VAL A 160 52.52 22.15 -0.30
N PHE A 161 51.32 22.76 -0.30
CA PHE A 161 51.00 23.94 -1.07
C PHE A 161 51.78 25.17 -0.56
N THR A 162 51.79 25.39 0.75
CA THR A 162 52.52 26.50 1.40
C THR A 162 54.03 26.40 1.15
N GLU A 163 54.60 25.19 1.21
CA GLU A 163 56.00 24.96 0.89
C GLU A 163 56.33 25.28 -0.58
N VAL A 164 55.51 24.79 -1.52
CA VAL A 164 55.75 25.00 -2.97
C VAL A 164 55.59 26.47 -3.36
N PHE A 165 54.60 27.17 -2.80
CA PHE A 165 54.32 28.56 -3.10
C PHE A 165 54.95 29.56 -2.12
N ALA A 166 55.96 29.13 -1.35
CA ALA A 166 56.72 30.01 -0.47
C ALA A 166 57.32 31.18 -1.27
N GLY A 167 57.06 32.42 -0.85
CA GLY A 167 57.52 33.63 -1.56
C GLY A 167 56.67 34.02 -2.78
N VAL A 168 55.57 33.31 -3.08
CA VAL A 168 54.56 33.68 -4.08
C VAL A 168 53.36 34.35 -3.40
N SER A 169 52.85 35.44 -3.98
CA SER A 169 51.64 36.11 -3.51
C SER A 169 50.38 35.35 -3.92
N VAL A 170 49.94 34.41 -3.08
CA VAL A 170 48.73 33.60 -3.33
C VAL A 170 47.47 34.37 -2.89
N PRO A 171 46.42 34.47 -3.74
CA PRO A 171 45.14 35.04 -3.34
C PRO A 171 44.43 34.18 -2.27
N PRO A 172 43.37 34.68 -1.60
CA PRO A 172 42.61 33.87 -0.64
C PRO A 172 41.80 32.77 -1.36
N LEU A 173 42.36 31.56 -1.41
CA LEU A 173 41.73 30.37 -1.98
C LEU A 173 40.88 29.67 -0.92
N ARG A 174 39.57 29.56 -1.15
CA ARG A 174 38.58 29.06 -0.17
C ARG A 174 38.07 27.66 -0.44
N THR A 175 38.30 27.12 -1.63
CA THR A 175 37.80 25.81 -2.07
C THR A 175 38.93 25.00 -2.71
N LEU A 176 38.78 23.68 -2.75
CA LEU A 176 39.78 22.81 -3.39
C LEU A 176 39.88 23.07 -4.89
N GLY A 177 38.75 23.37 -5.55
CA GLY A 177 38.72 23.75 -6.97
C GLY A 177 39.53 25.01 -7.27
N GLN A 178 39.50 26.01 -6.39
CA GLN A 178 40.29 27.23 -6.53
C GLN A 178 41.80 26.97 -6.42
N HIS A 179 42.21 26.05 -5.54
CA HIS A 179 43.62 25.64 -5.45
C HIS A 179 44.09 24.97 -6.73
N GLY A 180 43.29 24.06 -7.28
CA GLY A 180 43.60 23.39 -8.55
C GLY A 180 43.74 24.37 -9.71
N ALA A 181 42.80 25.31 -9.81
CA ALA A 181 42.85 26.37 -10.83
C ALA A 181 44.12 27.22 -10.69
N PHE A 182 44.49 27.63 -9.47
CA PHE A 182 45.70 28.40 -9.23
C PHE A 182 46.98 27.64 -9.61
N ILE A 183 47.09 26.35 -9.23
CA ILE A 183 48.22 25.50 -9.60
C ILE A 183 48.33 25.37 -11.13
N ALA A 184 47.20 25.16 -11.80
CA ALA A 184 47.16 25.04 -13.26
C ALA A 184 47.58 26.34 -13.95
N GLU A 185 47.12 27.49 -13.48
CA GLU A 185 47.52 28.79 -14.05
C GLU A 185 48.99 29.11 -13.79
N MET A 186 49.53 28.75 -12.62
CA MET A 186 50.97 28.88 -12.34
C MET A 186 51.82 28.02 -13.28
N ALA A 187 51.38 26.78 -13.56
CA ALA A 187 52.02 25.92 -14.56
C ALA A 187 51.91 26.50 -15.97
N ARG A 188 50.76 27.08 -16.34
CA ARG A 188 50.53 27.74 -17.63
C ARG A 188 51.47 28.94 -17.83
N ILE A 189 51.64 29.77 -16.80
CA ILE A 189 52.60 30.89 -16.84
C ILE A 189 54.02 30.36 -17.05
N GLY A 190 54.41 29.30 -16.33
CA GLY A 190 55.71 28.64 -16.52
C GLY A 190 55.95 28.22 -17.97
N GLN A 191 54.99 27.49 -18.56
CA GLN A 191 55.05 27.03 -19.96
C GLN A 191 55.18 28.20 -20.96
N VAL A 192 54.42 29.28 -20.77
CA VAL A 192 54.54 30.48 -21.61
C VAL A 192 55.93 31.09 -21.49
N LEU A 193 56.48 31.16 -20.27
CA LEU A 193 57.79 31.75 -20.00
C LEU A 193 58.99 30.88 -20.43
N GLU A 194 58.78 29.62 -20.78
CA GLU A 194 59.79 28.77 -21.44
C GLU A 194 60.07 29.23 -22.87
N VAL A 195 59.04 29.70 -23.58
CA VAL A 195 59.12 30.13 -24.99
C VAL A 195 59.23 31.64 -25.12
N PHE A 196 58.50 32.40 -24.29
CA PHE A 196 58.44 33.85 -24.34
C PHE A 196 59.23 34.52 -23.20
N ARG A 197 59.60 35.78 -23.45
CA ARG A 197 60.08 36.72 -22.43
C ARG A 197 58.90 37.26 -21.64
N LEU A 198 59.18 37.76 -20.43
CA LEU A 198 58.17 38.26 -19.49
C LEU A 198 57.21 39.31 -20.08
N GLY A 199 57.71 40.15 -20.99
CA GLY A 199 56.93 41.21 -21.64
C GLY A 199 55.74 40.72 -22.47
N VAL A 200 55.61 39.41 -22.73
CA VAL A 200 54.44 38.84 -23.40
C VAL A 200 53.14 39.12 -22.65
N PHE A 201 53.19 39.14 -21.31
CA PHE A 201 51.99 39.41 -20.50
C PHE A 201 51.56 40.87 -20.51
N ASP A 202 52.41 41.79 -20.97
CA ASP A 202 52.11 43.22 -21.13
C ASP A 202 51.72 43.59 -22.58
N ALA A 203 51.80 42.65 -23.51
CA ALA A 203 51.47 42.86 -24.93
C ALA A 203 49.94 42.97 -25.17
N PRO A 204 49.47 43.54 -26.30
CA PRO A 204 48.04 43.52 -26.64
C PRO A 204 47.59 42.14 -27.16
N LEU A 205 47.60 41.14 -26.26
CA LEU A 205 47.32 39.73 -26.60
C LEU A 205 45.91 39.54 -27.18
N GLU A 206 44.93 40.32 -26.74
CA GLU A 206 43.55 40.31 -27.24
C GLU A 206 43.50 40.63 -28.74
N GLU A 207 44.26 41.65 -29.16
CA GLU A 207 44.41 41.99 -30.58
C GLU A 207 45.14 40.89 -31.33
N TRP A 208 46.13 40.25 -30.72
CA TRP A 208 46.92 39.23 -31.43
C TRP A 208 46.20 37.89 -31.55
N THR A 209 45.31 37.55 -30.62
CA THR A 209 44.49 36.33 -30.65
C THR A 209 43.20 36.48 -31.45
N ALA A 210 42.64 37.69 -31.56
CA ALA A 210 41.38 37.93 -32.26
C ALA A 210 41.50 37.96 -33.79
N HIS A 211 42.69 38.26 -34.33
CA HIS A 211 42.87 38.55 -35.75
C HIS A 211 43.49 37.39 -36.54
N THR A 212 42.66 36.50 -37.09
CA THR A 212 43.04 35.69 -38.27
C THR A 212 42.77 36.42 -39.59
N SER A 213 42.07 37.56 -39.56
CA SER A 213 41.49 38.26 -40.71
C SER A 213 42.13 39.62 -41.07
N GLY A 214 43.26 39.98 -40.46
CA GLY A 214 43.98 41.22 -40.75
C GLY A 214 44.72 41.24 -42.10
N GLY A 215 44.88 42.43 -42.67
CA GLY A 215 45.60 42.65 -43.94
C GLY A 215 47.06 42.18 -43.88
N THR A 216 47.73 42.03 -45.03
CA THR A 216 49.12 41.52 -45.13
C THR A 216 50.12 42.33 -44.28
N PHE A 217 49.89 43.64 -44.15
CA PHE A 217 50.73 44.54 -43.37
C PHE A 217 50.57 44.36 -41.85
N GLU A 218 49.35 44.17 -41.37
CA GLU A 218 49.08 43.88 -39.95
C GLU A 218 49.69 42.55 -39.56
N ARG A 219 49.51 41.50 -40.38
CA ARG A 219 50.15 40.19 -40.14
C ARG A 219 51.67 40.27 -40.06
N TRP A 220 52.31 41.11 -40.88
CA TRP A 220 53.76 41.35 -40.81
C TRP A 220 54.17 42.06 -39.52
N ARG A 221 53.45 43.12 -39.13
CA ARG A 221 53.73 43.88 -37.89
C ARG A 221 53.51 43.01 -36.65
N HIS A 222 52.44 42.23 -36.63
CA HIS A 222 52.11 41.26 -35.58
C HIS A 222 53.20 40.19 -35.47
N GLY A 223 53.58 39.57 -36.59
CA GLY A 223 54.63 38.55 -36.62
C GLY A 223 55.98 39.09 -36.13
N ARG A 224 56.32 40.34 -36.45
CA ARG A 224 57.54 41.00 -35.95
C ARG A 224 57.48 41.28 -34.45
N ALA A 225 56.34 41.75 -33.94
CA ALA A 225 56.14 42.03 -32.52
C ALA A 225 56.18 40.76 -31.66
N VAL A 226 55.52 39.68 -32.09
CA VAL A 226 55.55 38.37 -31.44
C VAL A 226 56.98 37.79 -31.45
N LYS A 227 57.69 37.85 -32.58
CA LYS A 227 59.07 37.35 -32.70
C LYS A 227 60.05 38.08 -31.77
N ALA A 228 59.84 39.36 -31.50
CA ALA A 228 60.68 40.13 -30.58
C ALA A 228 60.54 39.67 -29.11
N LEU A 229 59.40 39.08 -28.76
CA LEU A 229 59.10 38.58 -27.42
C LEU A 229 59.54 37.12 -27.20
N LEU A 230 59.96 36.41 -28.24
CA LEU A 230 60.47 35.04 -28.10
C LEU A 230 61.83 35.01 -27.40
N ARG A 231 62.09 33.92 -26.66
CA ARG A 231 63.43 33.62 -26.15
C ARG A 231 64.34 33.17 -27.31
N PRO A 232 65.64 33.51 -27.26
CA PRO A 232 66.60 33.01 -28.24
C PRO A 232 66.61 31.48 -28.27
N GLY A 233 66.47 30.89 -29.47
CA GLY A 233 66.44 29.44 -29.65
C GLY A 233 65.09 28.76 -29.39
N ALA A 234 64.03 29.52 -29.08
CA ALA A 234 62.71 28.94 -28.87
C ALA A 234 62.13 28.39 -30.20
N PRO A 235 61.48 27.21 -30.16
CA PRO A 235 60.83 26.65 -31.34
C PRO A 235 59.77 27.61 -31.90
N HIS A 236 59.74 27.74 -33.23
CA HIS A 236 58.81 28.64 -33.94
C HIS A 236 57.45 28.00 -34.28
N HIS A 237 57.23 26.73 -33.92
CA HIS A 237 55.94 26.06 -34.05
C HIS A 237 55.09 26.28 -32.78
N ASP A 238 53.76 26.28 -32.91
CA ASP A 238 52.79 26.40 -31.81
C ASP A 238 52.79 27.72 -31.02
N VAL A 239 53.16 28.82 -31.67
CA VAL A 239 53.16 30.18 -31.09
C VAL A 239 51.75 30.68 -30.77
N ASP A 240 50.79 30.47 -31.68
CA ASP A 240 49.41 30.96 -31.50
C ASP A 240 48.70 30.33 -30.27
N PRO A 241 48.72 29.00 -30.05
CA PRO A 241 48.19 28.40 -28.83
C PRO A 241 48.81 28.92 -27.54
N LEU A 242 50.11 29.24 -27.56
CA LEU A 242 50.82 29.81 -26.41
C LEU A 242 50.42 31.27 -26.15
N LEU A 243 50.13 32.06 -27.19
CA LEU A 243 49.57 33.42 -27.03
C LEU A 243 48.18 33.38 -26.39
N HIS A 244 47.32 32.44 -26.80
CA HIS A 244 46.02 32.22 -26.15
C HIS A 244 46.19 31.78 -24.68
N SER A 245 47.18 30.93 -24.40
CA SER A 245 47.52 30.52 -23.03
C SER A 245 48.03 31.69 -22.19
N ALA A 246 48.84 32.58 -22.77
CA ALA A 246 49.30 33.79 -22.10
C ALA A 246 48.15 34.75 -21.78
N LEU A 247 47.18 34.89 -22.70
CA LEU A 247 45.98 35.69 -22.48
C LEU A 247 45.13 35.12 -21.33
N GLN A 248 44.94 33.80 -21.28
CA GLN A 248 44.20 33.13 -20.21
C GLN A 248 44.87 33.26 -18.83
N ALA A 249 46.20 33.18 -18.78
CA ALA A 249 46.98 33.30 -17.53
C ALA A 249 47.10 34.76 -17.01
N ARG A 250 46.80 35.76 -17.84
CA ARG A 250 47.01 37.19 -17.51
C ARG A 250 46.40 37.63 -16.18
N PRO A 251 45.16 37.26 -15.81
CA PRO A 251 44.57 37.68 -14.53
C PRO A 251 45.38 37.18 -13.32
N VAL A 252 45.83 35.91 -13.35
CA VAL A 252 46.65 35.34 -12.29
C VAL A 252 48.04 35.97 -12.29
N TRP A 253 48.64 36.18 -13.46
CA TRP A 253 49.92 36.89 -13.61
C TRP A 253 49.88 38.27 -12.94
N GLN A 254 48.83 39.06 -13.17
CA GLN A 254 48.68 40.38 -12.56
C GLN A 254 48.63 40.33 -11.03
N GLN A 255 48.03 39.28 -10.45
CA GLN A 255 47.96 39.07 -9.00
C GLN A 255 49.31 38.67 -8.41
N VAL A 256 50.08 37.84 -9.11
CA VAL A 256 51.36 37.29 -8.61
C VAL A 256 52.57 38.12 -9.00
N ARG A 257 52.41 39.22 -9.77
CA ARG A 257 53.52 40.05 -10.29
C ARG A 257 54.47 40.59 -9.21
N GLY A 258 53.95 40.85 -8.01
CA GLY A 258 54.72 41.34 -6.86
C GLY A 258 55.38 40.25 -6.01
N SER A 259 55.35 38.99 -6.45
CA SER A 259 55.94 37.85 -5.73
C SER A 259 57.47 37.94 -5.65
N GLN A 260 58.06 37.40 -4.58
CA GLN A 260 59.52 37.28 -4.44
C GLN A 260 60.09 36.23 -5.39
N ILE A 261 59.35 35.15 -5.63
CA ILE A 261 59.70 34.10 -6.58
C ILE A 261 58.83 34.23 -7.82
N MET A 262 59.45 34.20 -9.01
CA MET A 262 58.71 34.22 -10.27
C MET A 262 58.01 32.88 -10.53
N PRO A 263 56.80 32.87 -11.14
CA PRO A 263 56.06 31.64 -11.44
C PRO A 263 56.86 30.58 -12.19
N GLY A 264 57.69 30.98 -13.16
CA GLY A 264 58.57 30.06 -13.91
C GLY A 264 59.76 29.51 -13.12
N GLN A 265 60.00 29.99 -11.90
CA GLN A 265 61.07 29.55 -11.00
C GLN A 265 60.53 28.74 -9.80
N VAL A 266 59.21 28.54 -9.71
CA VAL A 266 58.60 27.77 -8.64
C VAL A 266 58.96 26.29 -8.80
N ALA A 267 59.84 25.79 -7.93
CA ALA A 267 60.18 24.38 -7.88
C ALA A 267 59.04 23.56 -7.25
N GLY A 268 58.84 22.33 -7.70
CA GLY A 268 57.89 21.41 -7.06
C GLY A 268 56.41 21.62 -7.41
N LEU A 269 56.08 22.40 -8.46
CA LEU A 269 54.70 22.52 -8.97
C LEU A 269 54.05 21.17 -9.26
N GLY A 270 54.81 20.20 -9.80
CA GLY A 270 54.33 18.84 -10.04
C GLY A 270 53.88 18.13 -8.75
N ARG A 271 54.59 18.32 -7.64
CA ARG A 271 54.23 17.75 -6.32
C ARG A 271 52.95 18.37 -5.78
N ALA A 272 52.80 19.69 -5.87
CA ALA A 272 51.57 20.38 -5.45
C ALA A 272 50.37 19.93 -6.31
N ARG A 273 50.58 19.80 -7.62
CA ARG A 273 49.56 19.28 -8.55
C ARG A 273 49.15 17.86 -8.21
N GLU A 274 50.11 16.95 -8.01
CA GLU A 274 49.82 15.56 -7.65
C GLU A 274 49.06 15.45 -6.32
N ALA A 275 49.46 16.24 -5.31
CA ALA A 275 48.77 16.28 -4.03
C ALA A 275 47.32 16.81 -4.16
N HIS A 276 47.11 17.84 -4.97
CA HIS A 276 45.79 18.37 -5.30
C HIS A 276 44.94 17.34 -6.05
N ASP A 277 45.46 16.77 -7.13
CA ASP A 277 44.76 15.82 -8.01
C ASP A 277 44.26 14.60 -7.22
N LYS A 278 45.06 14.11 -6.25
CA LYS A 278 44.64 13.03 -5.33
C LYS A 278 43.41 13.41 -4.50
N LEU A 279 43.43 14.58 -3.86
CA LEU A 279 42.28 15.05 -3.08
C LEU A 279 41.08 15.36 -3.98
N ALA A 280 41.30 15.96 -5.15
CA ALA A 280 40.25 16.27 -6.09
C ALA A 280 39.56 14.99 -6.60
N ALA A 281 40.31 13.93 -6.88
CA ALA A 281 39.76 12.63 -7.26
C ALA A 281 38.89 12.03 -6.14
N HIS A 282 39.30 12.16 -4.87
CA HIS A 282 38.49 11.73 -3.73
C HIS A 282 37.22 12.58 -3.57
N ALA A 283 37.31 13.90 -3.75
CA ALA A 283 36.18 14.82 -3.67
C ALA A 283 35.15 14.54 -4.78
N SER A 284 35.60 14.37 -6.02
CA SER A 284 34.71 14.02 -7.13
C SER A 284 34.05 12.65 -6.92
N TYR A 285 34.82 11.64 -6.50
CA TYR A 285 34.29 10.31 -6.22
C TYR A 285 33.20 10.34 -5.15
N LEU A 286 33.42 11.02 -4.01
CA LEU A 286 32.36 11.14 -3.00
C LEU A 286 31.18 11.99 -3.48
N GLY A 287 31.44 13.08 -4.20
CA GLY A 287 30.39 13.92 -4.77
C GLY A 287 29.43 13.12 -5.64
N GLU A 288 29.94 12.25 -6.50
CA GLU A 288 29.13 11.36 -7.34
C GLU A 288 28.29 10.36 -6.54
N ARG A 289 28.78 9.90 -5.38
CA ARG A 289 28.11 8.87 -4.58
C ARG A 289 27.12 9.44 -3.58
N LEU A 290 27.33 10.64 -3.05
CA LEU A 290 26.44 11.24 -2.06
C LEU A 290 25.11 11.66 -2.68
N ARG A 291 24.05 11.61 -1.87
CA ARG A 291 22.71 12.03 -2.28
C ARG A 291 22.72 13.49 -2.77
N GLY A 292 22.10 13.73 -3.92
CA GLY A 292 22.01 15.07 -4.52
C GLY A 292 23.26 15.51 -5.28
N HIS A 293 24.27 14.63 -5.40
CA HIS A 293 25.49 14.83 -6.17
C HIS A 293 26.20 16.18 -5.93
N PRO A 294 26.56 16.51 -4.67
CA PRO A 294 27.19 17.79 -4.35
C PRO A 294 28.56 17.92 -5.01
N ASP A 295 28.86 19.11 -5.56
CA ASP A 295 30.21 19.45 -6.01
C ASP A 295 31.10 19.80 -4.80
N LEU A 296 31.84 18.80 -4.32
CA LEU A 296 32.75 18.94 -3.18
C LEU A 296 34.00 19.79 -3.51
N LEU A 297 34.33 20.02 -4.79
CA LEU A 297 35.44 20.89 -5.19
C LEU A 297 35.09 22.37 -5.01
N ALA A 298 33.81 22.71 -5.14
CA ALA A 298 33.28 24.05 -4.94
C ALA A 298 32.90 24.36 -3.48
N GLU A 299 32.83 23.34 -2.61
CA GLU A 299 32.55 23.52 -1.18
C GLU A 299 33.72 24.23 -0.47
N ARG A 300 33.40 25.06 0.54
CA ARG A 300 34.46 25.75 1.31
C ARG A 300 35.23 24.73 2.14
N LEU A 301 36.56 24.88 2.21
CA LEU A 301 37.43 23.94 2.92
C LEU A 301 36.98 23.58 4.35
N PRO A 302 36.51 24.52 5.20
CA PRO A 302 36.00 24.16 6.54
C PRO A 302 34.72 23.31 6.50
N GLN A 303 33.84 23.56 5.53
CA GLN A 303 32.60 22.81 5.36
C GLN A 303 32.89 21.41 4.81
N LEU A 304 33.79 21.31 3.84
CA LEU A 304 34.29 20.05 3.29
C LEU A 304 34.93 19.19 4.39
N ALA A 305 35.77 19.78 5.24
CA ALA A 305 36.41 19.09 6.36
C ALA A 305 35.38 18.58 7.39
N ALA A 306 34.37 19.40 7.72
CA ALA A 306 33.31 19.00 8.64
C ALA A 306 32.46 17.85 8.07
N ARG A 307 32.04 17.96 6.81
CA ARG A 307 31.32 16.88 6.11
C ARG A 307 32.13 15.59 6.07
N ALA A 308 33.41 15.68 5.71
CA ALA A 308 34.30 14.53 5.66
C ALA A 308 34.48 13.88 7.04
N ALA A 309 34.49 14.68 8.12
CA ALA A 309 34.51 14.20 9.48
C ALA A 309 33.21 13.47 9.85
N ASP A 310 32.04 14.02 9.52
CA ASP A 310 30.74 13.39 9.76
C ASP A 310 30.63 12.04 9.03
N LEU A 311 31.02 12.01 7.75
CA LEU A 311 31.06 10.79 6.94
C LEU A 311 32.02 9.75 7.53
N SER A 312 33.20 10.19 7.98
CA SER A 312 34.21 9.30 8.59
C SER A 312 33.76 8.76 9.95
N ALA A 313 33.00 9.55 10.72
CA ALA A 313 32.48 9.14 12.03
C ALA A 313 31.46 8.00 11.91
N GLN A 314 30.71 7.95 10.80
CA GLN A 314 29.70 6.92 10.54
C GLN A 314 30.19 5.79 9.63
N ARG A 315 31.41 5.27 9.87
CA ARG A 315 31.98 4.17 9.06
C ARG A 315 31.11 2.92 9.04
N SER A 316 30.48 2.55 10.17
CA SER A 316 29.65 1.34 10.27
C SER A 316 28.50 1.31 9.26
N ARG A 317 28.03 2.49 8.81
CA ARG A 317 27.00 2.60 7.77
C ARG A 317 27.49 2.04 6.43
N LEU A 318 28.77 2.20 6.10
CA LEU A 318 29.35 1.69 4.85
C LEU A 318 29.36 0.16 4.77
N GLU A 319 29.30 -0.54 5.90
CA GLU A 319 29.20 -2.01 5.95
C GLU A 319 27.78 -2.50 5.60
N VAL A 320 26.78 -1.63 5.74
CA VAL A 320 25.36 -1.96 5.49
C VAL A 320 24.95 -1.63 4.06
N LEU A 321 25.38 -0.49 3.54
CA LEU A 321 24.89 0.06 2.27
C LEU A 321 24.98 -0.92 1.08
N PRO A 322 26.09 -1.65 0.85
CA PRO A 322 26.18 -2.61 -0.26
C PRO A 322 25.04 -3.64 -0.26
N ALA A 323 24.57 -4.05 0.92
CA ALA A 323 23.52 -5.06 1.07
C ALA A 323 22.08 -4.52 0.97
N VAL A 324 21.89 -3.21 0.86
CA VAL A 324 20.55 -2.58 0.84
C VAL A 324 20.33 -1.61 -0.32
N THR A 325 21.39 -1.06 -0.91
CA THR A 325 21.28 -0.01 -1.94
C THR A 325 20.49 -0.46 -3.17
N ASP A 326 20.72 -1.68 -3.66
CA ASP A 326 20.00 -2.17 -4.85
C ASP A 326 18.52 -2.41 -4.58
N ASP A 327 18.17 -2.94 -3.39
CA ASP A 327 16.76 -3.11 -3.00
C ASP A 327 16.05 -1.76 -2.84
N LEU A 328 16.73 -0.76 -2.25
CA LEU A 328 16.19 0.59 -2.11
C LEU A 328 15.99 1.27 -3.46
N ASP A 329 16.93 1.12 -4.39
CA ASP A 329 16.82 1.68 -5.74
C ASP A 329 15.74 0.97 -6.57
N ALA A 330 15.60 -0.35 -6.43
CA ALA A 330 14.51 -1.11 -7.03
C ALA A 330 13.15 -0.64 -6.48
N ALA A 331 13.05 -0.41 -5.17
CA ALA A 331 11.83 0.08 -4.53
C ALA A 331 11.50 1.53 -4.97
N ARG A 332 12.50 2.41 -5.11
CA ARG A 332 12.31 3.75 -5.69
C ARG A 332 11.80 3.68 -7.12
N THR A 333 12.38 2.80 -7.93
CA THR A 333 11.96 2.58 -9.32
C THR A 333 10.53 2.04 -9.41
N ALA A 334 10.11 1.23 -8.43
CA ALA A 334 8.74 0.75 -8.30
C ALA A 334 7.73 1.82 -7.81
N GLY A 335 8.19 3.04 -7.50
CA GLY A 335 7.35 4.14 -7.02
C GLY A 335 7.14 4.16 -5.50
N LEU A 336 7.92 3.39 -4.75
CA LEU A 336 7.87 3.36 -3.27
C LEU A 336 8.83 4.38 -2.63
N GLY A 337 9.42 5.28 -3.42
CA GLY A 337 10.41 6.24 -2.93
C GLY A 337 9.91 7.10 -1.77
N GLU A 338 8.72 7.69 -1.87
CA GLU A 338 8.14 8.50 -0.79
C GLU A 338 7.89 7.69 0.49
N LEU A 339 7.49 6.42 0.34
CA LEU A 339 7.31 5.51 1.47
C LEU A 339 8.65 5.25 2.17
N ILE A 340 9.70 4.91 1.42
CA ILE A 340 11.04 4.67 1.96
C ILE A 340 11.55 5.87 2.76
N GLU A 341 11.37 7.08 2.21
CA GLU A 341 11.79 8.31 2.90
C GLU A 341 10.96 8.55 4.19
N ASP A 342 9.66 8.27 4.19
CA ASP A 342 8.83 8.35 5.40
C ASP A 342 9.25 7.32 6.47
N LEU A 343 9.50 6.08 6.06
CA LEU A 343 9.98 5.00 6.94
C LEU A 343 11.33 5.37 7.59
N ALA A 344 12.27 5.87 6.78
CA ALA A 344 13.60 6.25 7.25
C ALA A 344 13.59 7.52 8.11
N ALA A 345 12.80 8.53 7.75
CA ALA A 345 12.65 9.75 8.53
C ALA A 345 12.05 9.49 9.92
N ARG A 346 11.10 8.54 10.01
CA ARG A 346 10.52 8.09 11.27
C ARG A 346 11.34 7.01 11.98
N ARG A 347 12.39 6.49 11.34
CA ARG A 347 13.29 5.46 11.86
C ARG A 347 12.51 4.22 12.32
N LEU A 348 11.60 3.77 11.46
CA LEU A 348 10.66 2.71 11.82
C LEU A 348 11.41 1.40 12.09
N SER A 349 11.07 0.73 13.20
CA SER A 349 11.65 -0.57 13.51
C SER A 349 11.20 -1.62 12.48
N PRO A 350 12.03 -2.65 12.18
CA PRO A 350 11.73 -3.60 11.11
C PRO A 350 10.39 -4.33 11.30
N GLU A 351 10.00 -4.59 12.56
CA GLU A 351 8.76 -5.26 12.95
C GLU A 351 7.50 -4.53 12.43
N HIS A 352 7.56 -3.20 12.32
CA HIS A 352 6.42 -2.38 11.89
C HIS A 352 6.43 -2.04 10.39
N VAL A 353 7.52 -2.32 9.66
CA VAL A 353 7.67 -1.93 8.25
C VAL A 353 6.66 -2.61 7.34
N ALA A 354 6.41 -3.90 7.56
CA ALA A 354 5.44 -4.65 6.74
C ALA A 354 4.02 -4.10 6.92
N ALA A 355 3.59 -3.88 8.16
CA ALA A 355 2.29 -3.31 8.50
C ALA A 355 2.11 -1.89 7.92
N GLU A 356 3.14 -1.05 8.02
CA GLU A 356 3.11 0.31 7.46
C GLU A 356 3.02 0.29 5.92
N THR A 357 3.77 -0.60 5.28
CA THR A 357 3.76 -0.78 3.82
C THR A 357 2.39 -1.29 3.35
N GLU A 358 1.81 -2.27 4.04
CA GLU A 358 0.47 -2.79 3.75
C GLU A 358 -0.58 -1.68 3.88
N PHE A 359 -0.54 -0.92 4.97
CA PHE A 359 -1.47 0.17 5.21
C PHE A 359 -1.39 1.24 4.12
N VAL A 360 -0.18 1.67 3.74
CA VAL A 360 0.01 2.66 2.67
C VAL A 360 -0.53 2.14 1.35
N TRP A 361 -0.26 0.89 0.98
CA TRP A 361 -0.79 0.29 -0.24
C TRP A 361 -2.33 0.24 -0.21
N LEU A 362 -2.93 -0.37 0.81
CA LEU A 362 -4.39 -0.52 0.92
C LEU A 362 -5.12 0.83 0.99
N ALA A 363 -4.60 1.79 1.77
CA ALA A 363 -5.18 3.12 1.86
C ALA A 363 -5.08 3.89 0.53
N SER A 364 -4.04 3.62 -0.26
CA SER A 364 -3.89 4.20 -1.60
C SER A 364 -4.87 3.58 -2.59
N VAL A 365 -5.03 2.24 -2.58
CA VAL A 365 -6.06 1.53 -3.37
C VAL A 365 -7.47 2.01 -3.00
N LEU A 366 -7.75 2.18 -1.71
CA LEU A 366 -9.04 2.70 -1.23
C LEU A 366 -9.29 4.13 -1.70
N ALA A 367 -8.28 5.01 -1.63
CA ALA A 367 -8.39 6.38 -2.11
C ALA A 367 -8.68 6.43 -3.61
N GLN A 368 -7.97 5.64 -4.42
CA GLN A 368 -8.20 5.56 -5.87
C GLN A 368 -9.58 4.95 -6.21
N THR A 369 -10.00 3.92 -5.46
CA THR A 369 -11.33 3.32 -5.61
C THR A 369 -12.43 4.32 -5.28
N THR A 370 -12.25 5.11 -4.23
CA THR A 370 -13.20 6.16 -3.84
C THR A 370 -13.27 7.25 -4.89
N ALA A 371 -12.15 7.63 -5.50
CA ALA A 371 -12.13 8.62 -6.57
C ALA A 371 -12.77 8.12 -7.88
N SER A 372 -12.67 6.83 -8.18
CA SER A 372 -13.17 6.25 -9.44
C SER A 372 -14.62 5.75 -9.37
N ASP A 373 -15.09 5.27 -8.22
CA ASP A 373 -16.43 4.72 -8.03
C ASP A 373 -17.35 5.71 -7.30
N SER A 374 -17.98 6.61 -8.07
CA SER A 374 -18.94 7.59 -7.53
C SER A 374 -20.13 6.95 -6.79
N GLY A 375 -20.52 5.72 -7.16
CA GLY A 375 -21.59 4.98 -6.51
C GLY A 375 -21.21 4.49 -5.12
N TYR A 376 -19.92 4.28 -4.87
CA TYR A 376 -19.41 4.03 -3.52
C TYR A 376 -19.19 5.35 -2.78
N ALA A 377 -18.52 6.32 -3.40
CA ALA A 377 -18.16 7.60 -2.76
C ALA A 377 -19.37 8.42 -2.26
N ARG A 378 -20.52 8.35 -2.96
CA ARG A 378 -21.73 9.11 -2.58
C ARG A 378 -22.54 8.46 -1.46
N VAL A 379 -22.36 7.16 -1.20
CA VAL A 379 -23.18 6.41 -0.24
C VAL A 379 -22.51 6.45 1.13
N THR A 380 -23.16 7.12 2.08
CA THR A 380 -22.69 7.17 3.48
C THR A 380 -23.27 6.02 4.30
N GLY A 381 -22.63 5.69 5.41
CA GLY A 381 -23.15 4.69 6.35
C GLY A 381 -24.57 5.02 6.87
N ASP A 382 -24.88 6.30 7.05
CA ASP A 382 -26.23 6.75 7.45
C ASP A 382 -27.26 6.50 6.35
N ALA A 383 -26.90 6.74 5.08
CA ALA A 383 -27.78 6.44 3.95
C ALA A 383 -28.10 4.93 3.87
N VAL A 384 -27.10 4.07 4.09
CA VAL A 384 -27.31 2.60 4.13
C VAL A 384 -28.18 2.21 5.31
N ARG A 385 -27.93 2.74 6.52
CA ARG A 385 -28.78 2.49 7.70
C ARG A 385 -30.23 2.93 7.48
N ALA A 386 -30.42 4.08 6.84
CA ALA A 386 -31.75 4.56 6.45
C ALA A 386 -32.41 3.63 5.42
N ALA A 387 -31.68 3.17 4.39
CA ALA A 387 -32.18 2.21 3.41
C ALA A 387 -32.59 0.87 4.05
N VAL A 388 -31.81 0.36 5.01
CA VAL A 388 -32.15 -0.84 5.80
C VAL A 388 -33.44 -0.62 6.59
N THR A 389 -33.59 0.55 7.22
CA THR A 389 -34.80 0.90 7.98
C THR A 389 -36.03 0.94 7.07
N ARG A 390 -35.94 1.65 5.93
CA ARG A 390 -37.00 1.70 4.91
C ARG A 390 -37.37 0.31 4.38
N PHE A 391 -36.38 -0.55 4.12
CA PHE A 391 -36.63 -1.91 3.67
C PHE A 391 -37.42 -2.71 4.71
N ARG A 392 -37.02 -2.66 5.99
CA ARG A 392 -37.73 -3.32 7.09
C ARG A 392 -39.16 -2.81 7.27
N GLU A 393 -39.38 -1.51 7.09
CA GLU A 393 -40.71 -0.91 7.14
C GLU A 393 -41.59 -1.35 5.96
N ASN A 394 -41.06 -1.32 4.74
CA ASN A 394 -41.75 -1.79 3.54
C ASN A 394 -42.05 -3.30 3.61
N ASP A 395 -41.16 -4.10 4.19
CA ASP A 395 -41.36 -5.54 4.39
C ASP A 395 -42.53 -5.81 5.34
N ARG A 396 -42.57 -5.12 6.49
CA ARG A 396 -43.69 -5.18 7.42
C ARG A 396 -45.00 -4.70 6.79
N ALA A 397 -44.95 -3.63 6.00
CA ALA A 397 -46.12 -3.12 5.28
C ALA A 397 -46.63 -4.13 4.24
N LEU A 398 -45.71 -4.80 3.53
CA LEU A 398 -46.04 -5.83 2.55
C LEU A 398 -46.69 -7.03 3.21
N GLN A 399 -46.15 -7.50 4.33
CA GLN A 399 -46.74 -8.59 5.13
C GLN A 399 -48.17 -8.25 5.57
N ARG A 400 -48.42 -7.02 6.06
CA ARG A 400 -49.76 -6.56 6.44
C ARG A 400 -50.71 -6.43 5.24
N ALA A 401 -50.22 -5.94 4.11
CA ALA A 401 -51.02 -5.82 2.89
C ALA A 401 -51.41 -7.20 2.34
N ALA A 402 -50.48 -8.16 2.34
CA ALA A 402 -50.75 -9.55 1.98
C ALA A 402 -51.77 -10.19 2.92
N ALA A 403 -51.62 -10.00 4.24
CA ALA A 403 -52.58 -10.45 5.24
C ALA A 403 -53.99 -9.88 5.01
N ALA A 404 -54.10 -8.57 4.79
CA ALA A 404 -55.37 -7.91 4.48
C ALA A 404 -55.99 -8.38 3.14
N GLY A 405 -55.13 -8.69 2.16
CA GLY A 405 -55.51 -9.34 0.90
C GLY A 405 -56.25 -10.66 1.15
N ILE A 406 -55.59 -11.57 1.87
CA ILE A 406 -56.10 -12.90 2.25
C ILE A 406 -57.42 -12.79 3.03
N ILE A 407 -57.48 -11.89 4.02
CA ILE A 407 -58.67 -11.69 4.86
C ILE A 407 -59.89 -11.42 4.00
N ALA A 408 -59.80 -10.45 3.10
CA ALA A 408 -60.99 -9.98 2.42
C ALA A 408 -61.22 -10.59 1.02
N GLU A 409 -60.35 -11.48 0.52
CA GLU A 409 -60.73 -12.46 -0.51
C GLU A 409 -61.67 -13.54 0.04
N ARG A 410 -61.58 -13.85 1.33
CA ARG A 410 -62.27 -15.01 1.93
C ARG A 410 -63.63 -14.70 2.55
N GLY A 411 -63.87 -13.44 2.94
CA GLY A 411 -65.12 -13.03 3.61
C GLY A 411 -65.19 -13.47 5.07
N GLU A 412 -66.07 -12.85 5.85
CA GLU A 412 -66.27 -13.14 7.28
C GLU A 412 -66.97 -14.49 7.47
N GLY A 413 -66.41 -15.41 8.27
CA GLY A 413 -67.18 -16.56 8.75
C GLY A 413 -66.43 -17.83 9.20
N LYS A 414 -65.18 -18.07 8.79
CA LYS A 414 -64.40 -19.23 9.29
C LYS A 414 -62.95 -18.85 9.61
N PRO A 415 -62.45 -19.13 10.83
CA PRO A 415 -61.04 -18.88 11.15
C PRO A 415 -60.16 -19.80 10.30
N LEU A 416 -59.18 -19.20 9.60
CA LEU A 416 -58.23 -19.89 8.73
C LEU A 416 -57.08 -20.52 9.53
N ILE A 417 -56.79 -19.97 10.71
CA ILE A 417 -55.69 -20.41 11.56
C ILE A 417 -56.24 -20.59 12.97
N CYS A 418 -56.29 -21.84 13.43
CA CYS A 418 -56.54 -22.15 14.84
C CYS A 418 -55.18 -22.21 15.56
N VAL A 419 -55.00 -21.39 16.59
CA VAL A 419 -53.81 -21.46 17.45
C VAL A 419 -54.28 -21.93 18.81
N CYS A 420 -53.71 -23.02 19.31
CA CYS A 420 -54.04 -23.56 20.62
C CYS A 420 -52.88 -24.36 21.18
N SER A 421 -52.88 -24.56 22.50
CA SER A 421 -51.95 -25.49 23.13
C SER A 421 -52.27 -26.92 22.67
N PRO A 422 -51.26 -27.76 22.38
CA PRO A 422 -51.49 -29.14 21.93
C PRO A 422 -52.40 -29.93 22.88
N HIS A 423 -52.27 -29.71 24.19
CA HIS A 423 -53.12 -30.36 25.21
C HIS A 423 -54.59 -29.90 25.21
N THR A 424 -54.88 -28.75 24.60
CA THR A 424 -56.22 -28.15 24.56
C THR A 424 -57.01 -28.57 23.31
N VAL A 425 -56.34 -29.14 22.31
CA VAL A 425 -56.95 -29.56 21.03
C VAL A 425 -58.08 -30.56 21.26
N GLY A 426 -57.81 -31.62 22.04
CA GLY A 426 -58.79 -32.67 22.32
C GLY A 426 -59.93 -32.23 23.23
N LEU A 427 -59.73 -31.13 23.98
CA LEU A 427 -60.70 -30.60 24.95
C LEU A 427 -61.70 -29.66 24.30
N TYR A 428 -61.26 -28.81 23.38
CA TYR A 428 -62.10 -27.74 22.84
C TYR A 428 -62.49 -27.90 21.36
N LEU A 429 -61.80 -28.75 20.59
CA LEU A 429 -62.18 -29.02 19.22
C LEU A 429 -63.06 -30.27 19.13
N SER A 430 -64.19 -30.14 18.43
CA SER A 430 -65.10 -31.27 18.21
C SER A 430 -64.40 -32.43 17.50
N ARG A 431 -64.86 -33.66 17.73
CA ARG A 431 -64.33 -34.85 17.04
C ARG A 431 -64.39 -34.78 15.52
N LYS A 432 -65.29 -33.97 14.95
CA LYS A 432 -65.47 -33.77 13.50
C LYS A 432 -64.65 -32.60 12.93
N ALA A 433 -63.90 -31.86 13.77
CA ALA A 433 -63.04 -30.78 13.29
C ALA A 433 -61.88 -31.37 12.48
N HIS A 434 -61.65 -30.80 11.30
CA HIS A 434 -60.61 -31.20 10.36
C HIS A 434 -59.92 -29.95 9.79
N PHE A 435 -58.62 -30.03 9.56
CA PHE A 435 -57.75 -28.97 9.06
C PHE A 435 -57.01 -29.45 7.82
N ASP A 436 -56.69 -28.55 6.89
CA ASP A 436 -55.87 -28.91 5.72
C ASP A 436 -54.42 -29.19 6.15
N VAL A 437 -53.91 -28.36 7.08
CA VAL A 437 -52.52 -28.41 7.56
C VAL A 437 -52.49 -28.15 9.07
N VAL A 438 -51.73 -28.97 9.79
CA VAL A 438 -51.31 -28.70 11.18
C VAL A 438 -49.85 -28.28 11.19
N ILE A 439 -49.54 -27.18 11.88
CA ILE A 439 -48.17 -26.71 12.08
C ILE A 439 -47.83 -26.92 13.56
N ILE A 440 -46.82 -27.74 13.83
CA ILE A 440 -46.23 -27.89 15.17
C ILE A 440 -44.94 -27.07 15.18
N ASP A 441 -44.93 -26.02 15.98
CA ASP A 441 -43.74 -25.21 16.26
C ASP A 441 -43.09 -25.73 17.55
N ASP A 442 -41.77 -25.58 17.69
CA ASP A 442 -40.99 -26.06 18.84
C ASP A 442 -41.16 -27.57 19.13
N ALA A 443 -41.17 -28.38 18.08
CA ALA A 443 -41.50 -29.82 18.17
C ALA A 443 -40.57 -30.64 19.08
N GLN A 444 -39.34 -30.19 19.32
CA GLN A 444 -38.42 -30.81 20.28
C GLN A 444 -38.98 -30.85 21.71
N ALA A 445 -39.85 -29.91 22.08
CA ALA A 445 -40.42 -29.79 23.41
C ALA A 445 -41.75 -30.56 23.57
N LEU A 446 -42.19 -31.29 22.54
CA LEU A 446 -43.52 -31.93 22.49
C LEU A 446 -43.42 -33.43 22.23
N ALA A 447 -44.02 -34.26 23.09
CA ALA A 447 -44.14 -35.69 22.81
C ALA A 447 -45.23 -35.94 21.74
N THR A 448 -45.09 -37.00 20.93
CA THR A 448 -46.10 -37.33 19.91
C THR A 448 -47.48 -37.54 20.52
N ALA A 449 -47.56 -38.00 21.79
CA ALA A 449 -48.80 -38.21 22.52
C ALA A 449 -49.59 -36.91 22.66
N ASP A 450 -48.88 -35.83 22.97
CA ASP A 450 -49.47 -34.52 23.21
C ASP A 450 -49.90 -33.87 21.89
N GLY A 451 -49.19 -34.16 20.80
CA GLY A 451 -49.53 -33.69 19.45
C GLY A 451 -50.59 -34.53 18.72
N ILE A 452 -50.88 -35.77 19.17
CA ILE A 452 -51.66 -36.72 18.36
C ILE A 452 -53.09 -36.25 18.09
N SER A 453 -53.67 -35.51 19.03
CA SER A 453 -55.02 -34.95 18.87
C SER A 453 -55.10 -33.91 17.77
N ALA A 454 -54.00 -33.17 17.51
CA ALA A 454 -53.90 -32.23 16.41
C ALA A 454 -53.60 -32.96 15.10
N LEU A 455 -52.58 -33.83 15.10
CA LEU A 455 -52.14 -34.57 13.92
C LEU A 455 -53.25 -35.44 13.31
N ALA A 456 -54.08 -36.07 14.15
CA ALA A 456 -55.19 -36.92 13.69
C ALA A 456 -56.34 -36.13 13.01
N ARG A 457 -56.28 -34.80 12.99
CA ARG A 457 -57.32 -33.91 12.46
C ARG A 457 -56.88 -33.16 11.23
N ALA A 458 -55.77 -33.54 10.59
CA ALA A 458 -55.31 -32.87 9.37
C ALA A 458 -54.77 -33.82 8.30
N ASP A 459 -54.91 -33.40 7.04
CA ASP A 459 -54.36 -34.12 5.89
C ASP A 459 -52.84 -33.98 5.80
N GLN A 460 -52.30 -32.86 6.27
CA GLN A 460 -50.88 -32.54 6.20
C GLN A 460 -50.36 -32.03 7.55
N ALA A 461 -49.11 -32.34 7.87
CA ALA A 461 -48.42 -31.83 9.04
C ALA A 461 -47.08 -31.19 8.65
N VAL A 462 -46.82 -29.99 9.16
CA VAL A 462 -45.52 -29.32 9.10
C VAL A 462 -44.97 -29.26 10.52
N VAL A 463 -43.86 -29.95 10.75
CA VAL A 463 -43.22 -30.04 12.07
C VAL A 463 -41.94 -29.24 12.01
N VAL A 464 -41.88 -28.16 12.79
CA VAL A 464 -40.74 -27.27 12.89
C VAL A 464 -40.08 -27.50 14.24
N GLY A 465 -38.81 -27.88 14.22
CA GLY A 465 -38.03 -28.07 15.43
C GLY A 465 -36.56 -27.74 15.20
N ASP A 466 -35.82 -27.63 16.30
CA ASP A 466 -34.38 -27.38 16.31
C ASP A 466 -33.62 -28.69 16.52
N SER A 467 -32.80 -29.09 15.54
CA SER A 467 -32.00 -30.31 15.61
C SER A 467 -30.81 -30.24 16.57
N HIS A 468 -30.54 -29.07 17.17
CA HIS A 468 -29.51 -28.89 18.19
C HIS A 468 -30.02 -29.03 19.63
N LEU A 469 -31.34 -29.17 19.82
CA LEU A 469 -31.98 -29.41 21.12
C LEU A 469 -32.37 -30.88 21.28
N PRO A 470 -32.44 -31.43 22.51
CA PRO A 470 -32.78 -32.83 22.74
C PRO A 470 -34.14 -33.15 22.11
N GLY A 471 -34.16 -34.16 21.24
CA GLY A 471 -35.36 -34.59 20.51
C GLY A 471 -36.44 -35.19 21.42
N PRO A 472 -37.64 -35.46 20.89
CA PRO A 472 -38.79 -35.89 21.69
C PRO A 472 -38.51 -37.22 22.42
N THR A 473 -38.85 -37.27 23.70
CA THR A 473 -38.79 -38.49 24.51
C THR A 473 -39.82 -39.52 24.04
N PHE A 474 -39.38 -40.77 23.84
CA PHE A 474 -40.27 -41.88 23.55
C PHE A 474 -41.32 -42.04 24.65
N PHE A 475 -42.58 -42.23 24.27
CA PHE A 475 -43.66 -42.61 25.19
C PHE A 475 -44.40 -43.81 24.60
N THR A 476 -45.02 -44.60 25.49
CA THR A 476 -45.82 -45.76 25.14
C THR A 476 -47.26 -45.46 25.53
N ALA A 477 -48.19 -45.45 24.58
CA ALA A 477 -49.62 -45.34 24.88
C ALA A 477 -50.11 -46.70 25.40
N ALA A 478 -50.39 -46.80 26.70
CA ALA A 478 -50.92 -48.03 27.29
C ALA A 478 -52.41 -48.19 26.94
N GLY A 479 -52.69 -48.98 25.90
CA GLY A 479 -54.01 -49.52 25.59
C GLY A 479 -53.86 -50.83 24.81
N ALA A 480 -54.03 -51.95 25.52
CA ALA A 480 -54.14 -53.37 25.09
C ALA A 480 -53.26 -53.87 23.90
N PRO A 481 -52.58 -55.03 24.03
CA PRO A 481 -51.61 -55.47 23.04
C PRO A 481 -52.32 -55.96 21.78
N LEU A 482 -52.26 -55.18 20.69
CA LEU A 482 -52.20 -55.76 19.36
C LEU A 482 -50.72 -55.79 18.97
N CYS A 483 -50.16 -57.01 18.93
CA CYS A 483 -48.84 -57.26 18.36
C CYS A 483 -48.83 -56.82 16.89
N VAL A 484 -48.42 -55.57 16.64
CA VAL A 484 -47.89 -55.15 15.35
C VAL A 484 -46.40 -54.95 15.57
N ALA A 485 -45.59 -55.78 14.88
CA ALA A 485 -44.15 -55.60 14.85
C ALA A 485 -43.85 -54.21 14.30
N LEU A 486 -43.28 -53.33 15.13
CA LEU A 486 -42.73 -52.06 14.66
C LEU A 486 -41.55 -52.36 13.73
N PRO A 487 -41.50 -51.82 12.50
CA PRO A 487 -40.31 -51.93 11.69
C PRO A 487 -39.16 -51.21 12.40
N GLN A 488 -37.99 -51.86 12.44
CA GLN A 488 -36.75 -51.27 12.94
C GLN A 488 -36.49 -49.93 12.22
N PRO A 489 -35.90 -48.92 12.89
CA PRO A 489 -35.60 -47.65 12.26
C PRO A 489 -34.72 -47.88 11.03
N GLY A 490 -35.27 -47.57 9.85
CA GLY A 490 -34.48 -47.50 8.63
C GLY A 490 -33.38 -46.44 8.78
N PRO A 491 -32.32 -46.50 7.95
CA PRO A 491 -31.29 -45.46 7.95
C PRO A 491 -31.94 -44.09 7.79
N ALA A 492 -31.40 -43.10 8.52
CA ALA A 492 -31.87 -41.72 8.49
C ALA A 492 -32.12 -41.27 7.04
N PRO A 493 -33.24 -40.58 6.75
CA PRO A 493 -33.47 -40.06 5.41
C PRO A 493 -32.28 -39.20 5.01
N ASP A 494 -31.79 -39.42 3.78
CA ASP A 494 -30.67 -38.67 3.22
C ASP A 494 -30.80 -37.20 3.56
N ARG A 495 -29.76 -36.63 4.19
CA ARG A 495 -29.56 -35.19 4.25
C ARG A 495 -29.66 -34.69 2.81
N VAL A 496 -30.80 -34.09 2.46
CA VAL A 496 -30.88 -33.23 1.30
C VAL A 496 -30.00 -32.03 1.62
N ALA A 497 -28.72 -32.15 1.31
CA ALA A 497 -27.81 -31.06 1.07
C ALA A 497 -28.28 -30.35 -0.21
N GLY A 498 -29.44 -29.69 -0.10
CA GLY A 498 -30.03 -28.86 -1.13
C GLY A 498 -29.76 -27.41 -0.76
N ARG A 499 -28.58 -26.90 -1.11
CA ARG A 499 -28.44 -25.49 -1.46
C ARG A 499 -29.41 -25.21 -2.62
N ARG A 500 -30.65 -24.88 -2.32
CA ARG A 500 -31.59 -24.29 -3.27
C ARG A 500 -32.16 -23.05 -2.60
N GLY A 501 -31.78 -21.90 -3.17
CA GLY A 501 -32.24 -20.60 -2.72
C GLY A 501 -33.76 -20.57 -2.65
N ILE A 502 -34.25 -19.86 -1.64
CA ILE A 502 -35.65 -19.50 -1.45
C ILE A 502 -36.19 -18.98 -2.80
N PRO A 503 -37.17 -19.64 -3.43
CA PRO A 503 -37.76 -19.12 -4.65
C PRO A 503 -38.47 -17.80 -4.34
N ARG A 504 -38.25 -16.79 -5.19
CA ARG A 504 -38.90 -15.48 -5.09
C ARG A 504 -40.41 -15.67 -5.18
N THR A 505 -41.14 -14.93 -4.35
CA THR A 505 -42.60 -14.93 -4.18
C THR A 505 -43.43 -14.58 -5.44
N ALA A 506 -42.80 -14.42 -6.61
CA ALA A 506 -43.49 -14.06 -7.86
C ALA A 506 -44.16 -15.26 -8.58
N ASP A 507 -43.71 -16.49 -8.36
CA ASP A 507 -44.15 -17.66 -9.17
C ASP A 507 -45.44 -18.35 -8.70
N LEU A 508 -46.00 -18.00 -7.54
CA LEU A 508 -47.26 -18.59 -7.05
C LEU A 508 -48.52 -17.98 -7.69
N SER A 509 -48.40 -16.85 -8.37
CA SER A 509 -49.52 -16.10 -8.95
C SER A 509 -50.09 -16.71 -10.24
N LEU A 510 -49.34 -17.60 -10.91
CA LEU A 510 -49.65 -18.05 -12.28
C LEU A 510 -50.31 -19.44 -12.36
N ALA A 511 -50.33 -20.20 -11.26
CA ALA A 511 -50.83 -21.58 -11.27
C ALA A 511 -52.35 -21.74 -11.03
N LEU A 512 -53.09 -20.65 -10.77
CA LEU A 512 -54.52 -20.71 -10.42
C LEU A 512 -55.49 -20.22 -11.52
N ARG A 513 -55.02 -19.88 -12.73
CA ARG A 513 -55.89 -19.32 -13.80
C ARG A 513 -56.33 -20.24 -14.95
N HIS A 514 -56.02 -21.54 -14.94
CA HIS A 514 -56.56 -22.44 -15.98
C HIS A 514 -57.11 -23.74 -15.42
N ARG A 515 -58.38 -23.71 -15.00
CA ARG A 515 -59.29 -24.86 -15.07
C ARG A 515 -60.57 -24.46 -15.78
N GLY A 516 -60.60 -24.71 -17.09
CA GLY A 516 -61.78 -24.70 -17.94
C GLY A 516 -61.51 -25.62 -19.13
N GLY A 517 -62.19 -26.77 -19.19
CA GLY A 517 -62.08 -27.75 -20.27
C GLY A 517 -62.88 -27.37 -21.53
N PRO A 518 -63.20 -28.33 -22.42
CA PRO A 518 -62.32 -28.74 -23.52
C PRO A 518 -62.89 -28.38 -24.91
N GLY A 519 -62.02 -28.16 -25.89
CA GLY A 519 -62.40 -27.88 -27.29
C GLY A 519 -61.43 -28.52 -28.29
N ARG A 520 -61.99 -29.31 -29.20
CA ARG A 520 -61.33 -30.15 -30.23
C ARG A 520 -60.53 -29.32 -31.25
N GLY A 521 -59.46 -29.88 -31.83
CA GLY A 521 -58.99 -29.46 -33.16
C GLY A 521 -57.50 -29.62 -33.50
N ARG A 522 -57.12 -30.82 -33.95
CA ARG A 522 -56.13 -31.19 -35.01
C ARG A 522 -54.77 -30.46 -35.20
N SER A 523 -53.75 -31.33 -35.19
CA SER A 523 -52.64 -31.50 -36.16
C SER A 523 -51.37 -30.64 -36.05
N GLY A 524 -50.21 -31.30 -36.10
CA GLY A 524 -48.91 -30.61 -36.21
C GLY A 524 -47.69 -31.46 -35.80
N HIS A 525 -47.35 -32.42 -36.65
CA HIS A 525 -46.24 -33.39 -36.60
C HIS A 525 -44.80 -32.87 -36.32
N ARG A 526 -43.97 -33.83 -35.82
CA ARG A 526 -42.49 -34.02 -35.89
C ARG A 526 -41.70 -33.66 -34.61
N ALA A 527 -41.34 -34.62 -33.75
CA ALA A 527 -40.41 -35.76 -33.87
C ALA A 527 -38.92 -35.37 -33.73
N ARG A 528 -38.36 -35.79 -32.59
CA ARG A 528 -36.94 -35.75 -32.18
C ARG A 528 -36.06 -36.61 -33.07
N PRO A 529 -34.72 -36.46 -32.95
CA PRO A 529 -33.94 -37.67 -32.71
C PRO A 529 -32.87 -37.53 -31.62
N ARG A 530 -32.60 -38.66 -30.96
CA ARG A 530 -31.41 -38.98 -30.17
C ARG A 530 -30.59 -40.06 -30.92
N PRO A 531 -29.33 -40.32 -30.53
CA PRO A 531 -28.23 -40.62 -31.45
C PRO A 531 -27.93 -42.13 -31.63
N ARG A 532 -27.10 -42.46 -32.62
CA ARG A 532 -26.43 -43.77 -32.72
C ARG A 532 -24.93 -43.63 -33.00
N ARG A 533 -24.20 -44.52 -32.32
CA ARG A 533 -22.76 -44.83 -32.36
C ARG A 533 -22.35 -45.58 -33.63
N ALA A 534 -21.02 -45.72 -33.73
CA ALA A 534 -20.18 -46.68 -34.48
C ALA A 534 -19.49 -46.01 -35.68
N GLY A 535 -18.20 -46.17 -35.93
CA GLY A 535 -17.18 -47.07 -35.37
C GLY A 535 -16.07 -47.25 -36.42
N GLY A 536 -14.89 -47.69 -35.99
CA GLY A 536 -13.82 -48.22 -36.87
C GLY A 536 -12.75 -47.18 -37.23
N ALA A 537 -11.55 -47.16 -36.65
CA ALA A 537 -10.48 -48.18 -36.59
C ALA A 537 -9.42 -48.00 -37.69
N ARG A 538 -8.17 -47.80 -37.25
CA ARG A 538 -6.91 -48.51 -37.64
C ARG A 538 -5.73 -47.61 -37.24
N ARG A 539 -4.98 -47.93 -36.18
CA ARG A 539 -3.89 -48.92 -36.03
C ARG A 539 -2.59 -48.57 -36.76
N ARG A 540 -1.56 -48.34 -35.95
CA ARG A 540 -0.19 -48.92 -35.94
C ARG A 540 0.45 -48.39 -34.64
N ASP A 541 0.55 -49.13 -33.54
CA ASP A 541 1.44 -50.28 -33.26
C ASP A 541 2.86 -49.99 -33.82
N ALA A 542 3.97 -49.98 -33.07
CA ALA A 542 4.26 -50.80 -31.90
C ALA A 542 5.64 -50.43 -31.29
N ARG A 543 5.71 -50.66 -29.97
CA ARG A 543 6.82 -51.28 -29.21
C ARG A 543 8.12 -50.48 -28.96
N ALA A 544 8.86 -50.71 -27.87
CA ALA A 544 8.61 -51.37 -26.59
C ALA A 544 9.84 -51.16 -25.66
N SER A 545 9.57 -51.29 -24.35
CA SER A 545 10.35 -51.99 -23.32
C SER A 545 11.70 -51.46 -22.79
N ALA A 546 11.67 -51.17 -21.47
CA ALA A 546 12.47 -51.78 -20.38
C ALA A 546 13.92 -51.33 -20.08
N GLY A 547 14.25 -51.40 -18.78
CA GLY A 547 15.61 -51.40 -18.18
C GLY A 547 15.95 -50.09 -17.45
N GLU A 548 16.00 -50.05 -16.11
CA GLU A 548 17.12 -50.42 -15.20
C GLU A 548 18.27 -49.39 -15.11
N GLY A 549 18.79 -49.19 -13.88
CA GLY A 549 20.06 -48.49 -13.58
C GLY A 549 19.86 -47.15 -12.83
N VAL A 550 20.04 -47.06 -11.51
CA VAL A 550 21.31 -46.98 -10.72
C VAL A 550 22.06 -45.64 -10.88
N ALA A 551 22.56 -45.13 -9.74
CA ALA A 551 23.43 -43.96 -9.48
C ALA A 551 22.69 -42.68 -9.06
N GLY A 552 23.08 -41.93 -8.02
CA GLY A 552 24.20 -42.02 -7.10
C GLY A 552 24.16 -40.78 -6.19
N ARG A 553 24.41 -40.96 -4.89
CA ARG A 553 24.79 -39.88 -3.97
C ARG A 553 26.21 -39.39 -4.32
N PRO A 554 26.58 -38.16 -3.93
CA PRO A 554 27.44 -38.06 -2.76
C PRO A 554 27.08 -36.94 -1.78
N ASP A 555 27.13 -37.33 -0.50
CA ASP A 555 27.94 -36.74 0.56
C ASP A 555 27.83 -35.23 0.87
N ARG A 556 27.20 -34.92 2.02
CA ARG A 556 27.60 -33.78 2.86
C ARG A 556 27.76 -34.23 4.31
N ARG A 557 29.01 -34.09 4.76
CA ARG A 557 29.53 -34.42 6.07
C ARG A 557 28.87 -33.61 7.18
N SER A 558 28.45 -34.35 8.20
CA SER A 558 28.20 -33.91 9.57
C SER A 558 29.50 -33.44 10.25
N ARG A 559 29.44 -32.28 10.91
CA ARG A 559 30.28 -31.94 12.06
C ARG A 559 29.40 -31.62 13.26
N THR A 560 29.76 -32.24 14.36
CA THR A 560 29.11 -32.32 15.67
C THR A 560 29.71 -31.32 16.65
N ARG A 561 28.88 -30.96 17.66
CA ARG A 561 29.21 -30.41 19.01
C ARG A 561 29.79 -28.98 19.05
N ALA A 562 29.45 -28.12 20.02
CA ALA A 562 29.25 -28.41 21.44
C ALA A 562 28.30 -27.43 22.16
N THR A 563 27.70 -27.98 23.21
CA THR A 563 26.98 -27.38 24.34
C THR A 563 27.95 -26.82 25.40
N HIS A 564 27.62 -25.70 26.04
CA HIS A 564 28.00 -25.31 27.42
C HIS A 564 27.07 -24.17 27.88
N SER A 565 26.14 -24.40 28.83
CA SER A 565 26.21 -23.95 30.25
C SER A 565 26.67 -22.49 30.39
N GLY A 566 25.84 -21.53 30.80
CA GLY A 566 25.20 -21.49 32.12
C GLY A 566 26.10 -20.69 33.08
N ARG A 567 25.77 -19.42 33.35
CA ARG A 567 26.16 -18.67 34.56
C ARG A 567 25.42 -17.34 34.67
N ASP A 568 24.53 -17.33 35.65
CA ASP A 568 24.04 -16.18 36.40
C ASP A 568 25.24 -15.45 37.06
N PRO A 569 25.20 -14.12 37.22
CA PRO A 569 25.20 -13.65 38.60
C PRO A 569 24.30 -12.44 38.88
N ARG A 570 23.87 -12.46 40.15
CA ARG A 570 23.20 -11.41 40.91
C ARG A 570 24.00 -10.11 41.00
N ASN A 571 23.23 -9.06 41.27
CA ASN A 571 23.54 -7.86 42.06
C ASN A 571 24.52 -6.85 41.44
N ASP A 572 24.02 -5.64 41.14
CA ASP A 572 24.32 -4.48 41.96
C ASP A 572 23.51 -3.25 41.51
N ARG A 573 22.79 -2.65 42.46
CA ARG A 573 22.32 -1.26 42.39
C ARG A 573 23.52 -0.32 42.49
N PRO A 574 23.40 0.90 41.95
CA PRO A 574 23.43 2.02 42.88
C PRO A 574 22.36 3.08 42.60
N GLU A 575 21.75 3.55 43.69
CA GLU A 575 21.14 4.87 43.80
C GLU A 575 22.21 5.97 43.72
N CYS A 576 21.84 7.12 43.14
CA CYS A 576 22.35 8.50 43.31
C CYS A 576 22.36 9.19 41.93
N ARG A 577 21.90 10.42 41.70
CA ARG A 577 21.55 11.56 42.54
C ARG A 577 20.70 12.49 41.66
N ARG A 578 19.58 12.97 42.19
CA ARG A 578 18.92 14.21 41.73
C ARG A 578 19.81 15.40 42.06
N LEU A 579 19.84 16.43 41.20
CA LEU A 579 20.02 17.86 41.50
C LEU A 579 19.98 18.67 40.15
N PRO A 580 19.74 20.00 40.13
CA PRO A 580 18.38 20.55 40.05
C PRO A 580 18.11 21.44 38.82
N ARG A 581 16.82 21.72 38.61
CA ARG A 581 16.26 22.77 37.75
C ARG A 581 16.83 24.16 38.09
N ARG A 582 17.35 24.88 37.10
CA ARG A 582 17.49 26.35 37.15
C ARG A 582 16.41 27.01 36.30
N ALA A 583 15.73 27.96 36.93
CA ALA A 583 14.68 28.77 36.37
C ALA A 583 15.20 30.17 36.00
N ARG A 584 14.41 30.83 35.15
CA ARG A 584 14.27 32.29 34.95
C ARG A 584 15.37 33.01 34.17
N ARG A 585 14.98 33.52 33.00
CA ARG A 585 15.04 34.95 32.68
C ARG A 585 13.77 35.37 31.92
N ARG A 586 13.02 36.29 32.51
CA ARG A 586 11.93 37.09 31.91
C ARG A 586 12.44 38.52 31.74
N SER A 587 11.79 39.23 30.82
CA SER A 587 11.55 40.69 30.72
C SER A 587 12.12 41.34 29.45
N PRO A 588 11.61 42.51 29.00
CA PRO A 588 10.20 42.90 28.86
C PRO A 588 9.92 43.70 27.56
N GLY A 589 8.65 44.07 27.31
CA GLY A 589 8.34 45.40 26.75
C GLY A 589 7.87 45.53 25.29
N ARG A 590 6.55 45.62 25.09
CA ARG A 590 5.87 46.31 23.98
C ARG A 590 5.76 47.82 24.27
N PRO A 591 5.59 48.68 23.24
CA PRO A 591 4.33 49.44 23.07
C PRO A 591 3.84 49.43 21.58
N ARG A 592 2.54 49.20 21.26
CA ARG A 592 1.41 50.17 21.06
C ARG A 592 1.74 51.26 20.00
N ARG A 593 0.94 51.61 18.97
CA ARG A 593 -0.51 51.49 18.65
C ARG A 593 -0.80 52.00 17.20
N ARG A 594 -1.67 51.29 16.45
CA ARG A 594 -2.86 51.73 15.63
C ARG A 594 -2.72 52.75 14.45
N PRO A 595 -3.76 52.93 13.60
CA PRO A 595 -4.63 51.97 12.87
C PRO A 595 -4.91 52.42 11.40
N ARG A 596 -5.71 51.64 10.62
CA ARG A 596 -6.58 51.97 9.44
C ARG A 596 -6.57 50.74 8.49
N HIS A 597 -7.63 50.26 7.83
CA HIS A 597 -9.03 50.62 7.62
C HIS A 597 -9.83 49.33 7.35
N ARG A 598 -11.13 49.35 7.67
CA ARG A 598 -12.15 48.36 7.25
C ARG A 598 -12.32 48.33 5.74
N CYS A 599 -12.69 47.17 5.20
CA CYS A 599 -13.82 47.04 4.26
C CYS A 599 -14.43 45.63 4.40
N ASP A 600 -15.70 45.60 4.80
CA ASP A 600 -16.64 44.51 4.61
C ASP A 600 -16.94 44.32 3.11
N CYS A 601 -17.25 43.09 2.70
CA CYS A 601 -18.48 42.73 1.97
C CYS A 601 -18.48 41.23 1.60
N SER A 602 -19.37 40.49 2.27
CA SER A 602 -20.00 39.22 1.83
C SER A 602 -21.26 39.55 1.00
N PRO A 603 -22.10 38.60 0.52
CA PRO A 603 -21.92 37.18 0.14
C PRO A 603 -22.69 36.78 -1.17
N ARG A 604 -22.83 35.46 -1.40
CA ARG A 604 -23.68 34.67 -2.35
C ARG A 604 -22.89 34.13 -3.56
N HIS A 605 -22.87 32.84 -3.89
CA HIS A 605 -23.90 31.78 -3.82
C HIS A 605 -23.37 30.44 -3.32
#